data_AF-A0A1B6IXD1-F1
#
_entry.id   AF-A0A1B6IXD1-F1
#
_cell.length_a   1.000
_cell.length_b   1.000
_cell.length_c   1.000
_cell.angle_alpha   90.00
_cell.angle_beta   90.00
_cell.angle_gamma   90.00
#
_symmetry.space_group_name_H-M   'P 1'
#
loop_
_entity.id
_entity.type
_entity.pdbx_description
1 polymer ?
#
loop_
_entity_poly.entity_id
_entity_poly.type
_entity_poly.pdbx_seq_one_letter_code
_entity_poly.pdbx_strand_id
1 'polypeptide(L)'
;WRTAYDVSRKKILRNLHTVNPLLAQILDLWHKHFSTLRLVDVKTLATSDAALELIPFGKQATAHIEYAKKHLVSEWLPSIQAIFVQGSKKKQIPPDHLKRRLKRFYDCVAAIMTFQLQSLCLNSILDYTHFILDIGMSNPGFGISILQRNKIIQFEPSFTKFREVILRVYDEMIEAVSNLPRLETKLYIDLEDTPHELRPVILDEIVNKCRLEVEETLHEQRIGPELRVQDFDDYIHLINGDAQEAVDKFLAQDHTFEEYKEKVALYDGLIKEIPVELAHVVTMGLFEMHREELIGTMVTQARNLRDQLIARLTRDYQNLCKQLGEDYQMIADKALALPGNTAELMQLIDYVRVVEFQTVFEMEDRLKEVMGYIIFLSDYTTITAIEMKQNSLTFQWYNKMAGVLEENRRIVEQKTLEYQQSLKERIEKFKDDLDQYMRQVEELQTYGDVNELQRYQKKAHMLDGKLDQAMARIDQFNEEEKAYKWEESFFPMRKQIADKLAPYKRLYDNAVEFMEKFTLWTTSRVGSYDPEEIDQETQTFFRNIYKLEKQ
;
A
#
# COMPACT_ATOMS: atom_id res chain seq x y z
N TRP A 1 -18.45 -93.31 34.88
CA TRP A 1 -19.03 -92.05 34.37
C TRP A 1 -19.87 -91.32 35.42
N ARG A 2 -20.86 -91.96 36.07
CA ARG A 2 -21.72 -91.36 37.11
C ARG A 2 -20.95 -90.73 38.27
N THR A 3 -19.96 -91.44 38.80
CA THR A 3 -19.08 -90.94 39.88
C THR A 3 -18.26 -89.72 39.45
N ALA A 4 -17.74 -89.72 38.21
CA ALA A 4 -17.01 -88.59 37.64
C ALA A 4 -17.93 -87.38 37.42
N TYR A 5 -19.16 -87.62 36.96
CA TYR A 5 -20.19 -86.59 36.84
C TYR A 5 -20.55 -85.99 38.20
N ASP A 6 -20.79 -86.80 39.23
CA ASP A 6 -21.15 -86.31 40.57
C ASP A 6 -20.00 -85.57 41.24
N VAL A 7 -18.76 -86.01 41.05
CA VAL A 7 -17.56 -85.31 41.52
C VAL A 7 -17.41 -83.97 40.80
N SER A 8 -17.55 -83.93 39.47
CA SER A 8 -17.50 -82.69 38.68
C SER A 8 -18.65 -81.74 39.03
N ARG A 9 -19.88 -82.25 39.21
CA ARG A 9 -21.06 -81.47 39.62
C ARG A 9 -20.88 -80.88 41.01
N LYS A 10 -20.39 -81.66 41.99
CA LYS A 10 -20.05 -81.15 43.33
C LYS A 10 -18.92 -80.11 43.26
N LYS A 11 -17.93 -80.29 42.37
CA LYS A 11 -16.84 -79.33 42.15
C LYS A 11 -17.35 -78.03 41.54
N ILE A 12 -18.25 -78.08 40.57
CA ILE A 12 -18.87 -76.90 39.95
C ILE A 12 -19.75 -76.16 40.97
N LEU A 13 -20.66 -76.87 41.66
CA LEU A 13 -21.54 -76.26 42.67
C LEU A 13 -20.78 -75.60 43.82
N ARG A 14 -19.62 -76.15 44.20
CA ARG A 14 -18.78 -75.57 45.28
C ARG A 14 -18.00 -74.33 44.86
N ASN A 15 -17.77 -74.12 43.57
CA ASN A 15 -16.82 -73.13 43.05
C ASN A 15 -17.46 -72.03 42.20
N LEU A 16 -18.55 -72.33 41.48
CA LEU A 16 -19.13 -71.42 40.49
C LEU A 16 -20.08 -70.39 41.11
N HIS A 17 -20.52 -70.60 42.36
CA HIS A 17 -21.36 -69.69 43.16
C HIS A 17 -22.59 -69.09 42.43
N THR A 18 -23.03 -69.67 41.31
CA THR A 18 -24.06 -69.13 40.40
C THR A 18 -25.45 -68.97 41.00
N VAL A 19 -25.75 -69.69 42.08
CA VAL A 19 -27.04 -69.65 42.79
C VAL A 19 -27.01 -68.70 43.99
N ASN A 20 -25.93 -67.91 44.16
CA ASN A 20 -25.84 -66.98 45.28
C ASN A 20 -26.77 -65.77 45.05
N PRO A 21 -27.72 -65.47 45.96
CA PRO A 21 -28.62 -64.32 45.85
C PRO A 21 -27.92 -62.96 45.66
N LEU A 22 -26.67 -62.82 46.11
CA LEU A 22 -25.90 -61.59 45.95
C LEU A 22 -25.50 -61.33 44.50
N LEU A 23 -25.16 -62.37 43.74
CA LEU A 23 -24.82 -62.22 42.31
C LEU A 23 -26.05 -61.80 41.50
N ALA A 24 -27.22 -62.33 41.85
CA ALA A 24 -28.49 -61.93 41.24
C ALA A 24 -28.86 -60.47 41.56
N GLN A 25 -28.59 -60.00 42.78
CA GLN A 25 -28.80 -58.60 43.17
C GLN A 25 -27.86 -57.63 42.43
N ILE A 26 -26.61 -58.01 42.17
CA ILE A 26 -25.66 -57.21 41.38
C ILE A 26 -26.14 -57.07 39.93
N LEU A 27 -26.65 -58.15 39.34
CA LEU A 27 -27.22 -58.13 38.00
C LEU A 27 -28.50 -57.27 37.94
N ASP A 28 -29.41 -57.44 38.90
CA ASP A 28 -30.65 -56.64 38.99
C ASP A 28 -30.36 -55.14 39.19
N LEU A 29 -29.38 -54.80 40.02
CA LEU A 29 -28.93 -53.42 40.22
C LEU A 29 -28.45 -52.79 38.91
N TRP A 30 -27.62 -53.51 38.14
CA TRP A 30 -27.12 -53.03 36.86
C TRP A 30 -28.24 -52.82 35.85
N HIS A 31 -29.13 -53.81 35.70
CA HIS A 31 -30.25 -53.71 34.77
C HIS A 31 -31.20 -52.55 35.08
N LYS A 32 -31.44 -52.26 36.37
CA LYS A 32 -32.36 -51.20 36.78
C LYS A 32 -31.78 -49.79 36.72
N HIS A 33 -30.50 -49.61 37.08
CA HIS A 33 -29.93 -48.27 37.29
C HIS A 33 -28.80 -47.90 36.32
N PHE A 34 -28.18 -48.87 35.64
CA PHE A 34 -26.98 -48.63 34.82
C PHE A 34 -27.09 -49.17 33.38
N SER A 35 -28.18 -49.83 33.01
CA SER A 35 -28.35 -50.42 31.66
C SER A 35 -28.42 -49.39 30.53
N THR A 36 -28.95 -48.20 30.84
CA THR A 36 -29.06 -47.05 29.92
C THR A 36 -27.84 -46.13 29.96
N LEU A 37 -26.91 -46.34 30.90
CA LEU A 37 -25.68 -45.55 30.97
C LEU A 37 -24.86 -45.79 29.70
N ARG A 38 -24.29 -44.71 29.16
CA ARG A 38 -23.32 -44.74 28.06
C ARG A 38 -22.12 -43.88 28.44
N LEU A 39 -20.95 -44.25 27.91
CA LEU A 39 -19.72 -43.48 28.10
C LEU A 39 -19.78 -42.15 27.34
N VAL A 40 -20.41 -42.15 26.16
CA VAL A 40 -20.72 -40.95 25.40
C VAL A 40 -22.24 -40.88 25.24
N ASP A 41 -22.84 -39.82 25.76
CA ASP A 41 -24.26 -39.58 25.55
C ASP A 41 -24.49 -38.97 24.16
N VAL A 42 -24.96 -39.80 23.23
CA VAL A 42 -25.26 -39.40 21.85
C VAL A 42 -26.45 -38.43 21.80
N LYS A 43 -27.41 -38.53 22.74
CA LYS A 43 -28.64 -37.72 22.68
C LYS A 43 -28.34 -36.25 22.95
N THR A 44 -27.43 -35.96 23.87
CA THR A 44 -27.00 -34.59 24.16
C THR A 44 -26.23 -33.99 22.99
N LEU A 45 -25.47 -34.81 22.26
CA LEU A 45 -24.75 -34.38 21.05
C LEU A 45 -25.70 -34.13 19.88
N ALA A 46 -26.76 -34.93 19.75
CA ALA A 46 -27.79 -34.81 18.72
C ALA A 46 -28.81 -33.66 18.97
N THR A 47 -28.76 -32.99 20.13
CA THR A 47 -29.70 -31.90 20.46
C THR A 47 -29.28 -30.56 19.83
N SER A 48 -28.09 -30.49 19.21
CA SER A 48 -27.65 -29.26 18.55
C SER A 48 -28.33 -29.11 17.19
N ASP A 49 -29.01 -27.97 16.99
CA ASP A 49 -29.62 -27.61 15.70
C ASP A 49 -28.60 -27.08 14.67
N ALA A 50 -27.32 -26.92 15.06
CA ALA A 50 -26.24 -26.38 14.23
C ALA A 50 -25.08 -27.37 14.13
N ALA A 51 -24.26 -27.20 13.08
CA ALA A 51 -23.07 -28.00 12.88
C ALA A 51 -22.12 -27.90 14.10
N LEU A 52 -21.58 -29.04 14.52
CA LEU A 52 -20.72 -29.13 15.69
C LEU A 52 -19.30 -28.68 15.36
N GLU A 53 -18.71 -27.85 16.21
CA GLU A 53 -17.28 -27.58 16.14
C GLU A 53 -16.48 -28.79 16.67
N LEU A 54 -15.43 -29.20 15.93
CA LEU A 54 -14.65 -30.41 16.24
C LEU A 54 -14.01 -30.39 17.64
N ILE A 55 -13.45 -29.25 18.06
CA ILE A 55 -12.71 -29.15 19.33
C ILE A 55 -13.68 -29.18 20.54
N PRO A 56 -14.76 -28.37 20.57
CA PRO A 56 -15.81 -28.51 21.58
C PRO A 56 -16.42 -29.90 21.63
N PHE A 57 -16.70 -30.51 20.47
CA PHE A 57 -17.21 -31.88 20.39
C PHE A 57 -16.29 -32.89 21.09
N GLY A 58 -14.99 -32.87 20.76
CA GLY A 58 -14.00 -33.74 21.41
C GLY A 58 -13.96 -33.55 22.92
N LYS A 59 -13.95 -32.30 23.39
CA LYS A 59 -13.99 -31.98 24.84
C LYS A 59 -15.27 -32.47 25.51
N GLN A 60 -16.41 -32.33 24.85
CA GLN A 60 -17.69 -32.80 25.38
C GLN A 60 -17.73 -34.33 25.47
N ALA A 61 -17.22 -35.03 24.46
CA ALA A 61 -17.09 -36.48 24.49
C ALA A 61 -16.20 -36.93 25.67
N THR A 62 -15.01 -36.32 25.84
CA THR A 62 -14.14 -36.60 26.99
C THR A 62 -14.83 -36.31 28.33
N ALA A 63 -15.59 -35.21 28.42
CA ALA A 63 -16.34 -34.86 29.63
C ALA A 63 -17.45 -35.88 29.97
N HIS A 64 -18.18 -36.37 28.95
CA HIS A 64 -19.16 -37.46 29.13
C HIS A 64 -18.49 -38.73 29.67
N ILE A 65 -17.32 -39.09 29.11
CA ILE A 65 -16.55 -40.27 29.52
C ILE A 65 -16.09 -40.12 30.98
N GLU A 66 -15.56 -38.95 31.36
CA GLU A 66 -15.15 -38.67 32.74
C GLU A 66 -16.33 -38.69 33.71
N TYR A 67 -17.48 -38.15 33.32
CA TYR A 67 -18.70 -38.19 34.12
C TYR A 67 -19.16 -39.63 34.35
N ALA A 68 -19.23 -40.44 33.29
CA ALA A 68 -19.58 -41.85 33.39
C ALA A 68 -18.59 -42.61 34.28
N LYS A 69 -17.28 -42.35 34.14
CA LYS A 69 -16.23 -42.92 35.01
C LYS A 69 -16.42 -42.52 36.47
N LYS A 70 -16.70 -41.24 36.77
CA LYS A 70 -16.98 -40.76 38.13
C LYS A 70 -18.23 -41.44 38.69
N HIS A 71 -19.31 -41.52 37.92
CA HIS A 71 -20.56 -42.17 38.30
C HIS A 71 -20.38 -43.66 38.63
N LEU A 72 -19.55 -44.37 37.85
CA LEU A 72 -19.18 -45.76 38.16
C LEU A 72 -18.41 -45.87 39.50
N VAL A 73 -17.56 -44.90 39.82
CA VAL A 73 -16.76 -44.91 41.06
C VAL A 73 -17.54 -44.44 42.28
N SER A 74 -18.43 -43.46 42.14
CA SER A 74 -19.17 -42.83 43.24
C SER A 74 -20.50 -43.51 43.57
N GLU A 75 -21.16 -44.13 42.59
CA GLU A 75 -22.50 -44.70 42.78
C GLU A 75 -22.51 -46.21 42.56
N TRP A 76 -21.98 -46.70 41.44
CA TRP A 76 -22.01 -48.14 41.12
C TRP A 76 -21.16 -48.97 42.09
N LEU A 77 -19.89 -48.61 42.28
CA LEU A 77 -18.99 -49.32 43.19
C LEU A 77 -19.51 -49.32 44.66
N PRO A 78 -19.91 -48.18 45.26
CA PRO A 78 -20.46 -48.16 46.62
C PRO A 78 -21.80 -48.89 46.75
N SER A 79 -22.65 -48.86 45.72
CA SER A 79 -23.91 -49.60 45.74
C SER A 79 -23.70 -51.12 45.72
N ILE A 80 -22.70 -51.60 44.96
CA ILE A 80 -22.23 -52.98 45.06
C ILE A 80 -21.70 -53.24 46.48
N GLN A 81 -20.86 -52.38 47.05
CA GLN A 81 -20.39 -52.55 48.44
C GLN A 81 -21.54 -52.67 49.44
N ALA A 82 -22.59 -51.86 49.32
CA ALA A 82 -23.77 -51.92 50.20
C ALA A 82 -24.50 -53.27 50.11
N ILE A 83 -24.67 -53.82 48.90
CA ILE A 83 -25.21 -55.18 48.69
C ILE A 83 -24.37 -56.21 49.45
N PHE A 84 -23.03 -56.09 49.41
CA PHE A 84 -22.14 -57.01 50.12
C PHE A 84 -22.21 -56.84 51.64
N VAL A 85 -22.29 -55.62 52.17
CA VAL A 85 -22.47 -55.38 53.61
C VAL A 85 -23.78 -56.01 54.10
N GLN A 86 -24.87 -55.87 53.34
CA GLN A 86 -26.15 -56.49 53.68
C GLN A 86 -26.12 -58.02 53.55
N GLY A 87 -25.42 -58.54 52.53
CA GLY A 87 -25.20 -59.97 52.32
C GLY A 87 -24.36 -60.64 53.39
N SER A 88 -23.35 -59.92 53.91
CA SER A 88 -22.52 -60.35 55.03
C SER A 88 -23.36 -60.59 56.29
N LYS A 89 -24.24 -59.64 56.64
CA LYS A 89 -25.19 -59.78 57.77
C LYS A 89 -26.11 -61.00 57.64
N LYS A 90 -26.42 -61.43 56.41
CA LYS A 90 -27.28 -62.59 56.11
C LYS A 90 -26.51 -63.92 55.97
N LYS A 91 -25.20 -63.95 56.26
CA LYS A 91 -24.31 -65.12 56.07
C LYS A 91 -24.28 -65.65 54.63
N GLN A 92 -24.47 -64.78 53.64
CA GLN A 92 -24.49 -65.13 52.22
C GLN A 92 -23.12 -65.07 51.54
N ILE A 93 -22.09 -64.66 52.28
CA ILE A 93 -20.68 -64.63 51.85
C ILE A 93 -19.96 -65.85 52.44
N PRO A 94 -19.08 -66.54 51.70
CA PRO A 94 -18.25 -67.61 52.27
C PRO A 94 -17.44 -67.09 53.47
N PRO A 95 -17.32 -67.85 54.56
CA PRO A 95 -16.67 -67.36 55.77
C PRO A 95 -15.14 -67.20 55.60
N ASP A 96 -14.57 -66.20 56.26
CA ASP A 96 -13.18 -65.73 56.05
C ASP A 96 -12.09 -66.81 56.26
N HIS A 97 -12.37 -67.83 57.08
CA HIS A 97 -11.47 -68.96 57.29
C HIS A 97 -11.30 -69.85 56.04
N LEU A 98 -12.18 -69.74 55.04
CA LEU A 98 -12.11 -70.46 53.76
C LEU A 98 -11.55 -69.57 52.65
N LYS A 99 -10.31 -69.06 52.82
CA LYS A 99 -9.62 -68.15 51.87
C LYS A 99 -9.74 -68.58 50.39
N ARG A 100 -9.60 -69.89 50.08
CA ARG A 100 -9.73 -70.41 48.70
C ARG A 100 -11.15 -70.31 48.13
N ARG A 101 -12.19 -70.46 48.95
CA ARG A 101 -13.59 -70.37 48.53
C ARG A 101 -14.05 -68.91 48.42
N LEU A 102 -13.49 -68.05 49.27
CA LEU A 102 -13.67 -66.61 49.24
C LEU A 102 -13.04 -66.00 47.97
N LYS A 103 -11.80 -66.38 47.63
CA LYS A 103 -11.15 -65.99 46.37
C LYS A 103 -12.00 -66.33 45.14
N ARG A 104 -12.46 -67.58 45.04
CA ARG A 104 -13.36 -68.03 43.95
C ARG A 104 -14.70 -67.29 43.90
N PHE A 105 -15.23 -66.87 45.04
CA PHE A 105 -16.46 -66.09 45.09
C PHE A 105 -16.23 -64.69 44.52
N TYR A 106 -15.16 -64.01 44.96
CA TYR A 106 -14.78 -62.71 44.44
C TYR A 106 -14.34 -62.75 42.97
N ASP A 107 -13.76 -63.85 42.49
CA ASP A 107 -13.51 -64.07 41.05
C ASP A 107 -14.82 -64.13 40.25
N CYS A 108 -15.89 -64.76 40.78
CA CYS A 108 -17.22 -64.73 40.15
C CYS A 108 -17.81 -63.31 40.15
N VAL A 109 -17.63 -62.55 41.23
CA VAL A 109 -18.11 -61.17 41.33
C VAL A 109 -17.36 -60.27 40.34
N ALA A 110 -16.04 -60.39 40.29
CA ALA A 110 -15.20 -59.69 39.33
C ALA A 110 -15.58 -60.04 37.90
N ALA A 111 -15.90 -61.30 37.59
CA ALA A 111 -16.37 -61.70 36.26
C ALA A 111 -17.69 -61.01 35.88
N ILE A 112 -18.65 -60.88 36.80
CA ILE A 112 -19.91 -60.16 36.54
C ILE A 112 -19.66 -58.65 36.34
N MET A 113 -18.88 -58.04 37.22
CA MET A 113 -18.52 -56.62 37.12
C MET A 113 -17.77 -56.33 35.81
N THR A 114 -16.86 -57.23 35.42
CA THR A 114 -16.10 -57.15 34.16
C THR A 114 -17.04 -57.25 32.97
N PHE A 115 -18.01 -58.18 32.98
CA PHE A 115 -19.01 -58.32 31.92
C PHE A 115 -19.92 -57.08 31.79
N GLN A 116 -20.29 -56.47 32.91
CA GLN A 116 -21.07 -55.23 32.94
C GLN A 116 -20.30 -54.07 32.29
N LEU A 117 -19.03 -53.88 32.67
CA LEU A 117 -18.15 -52.87 32.06
C LEU A 117 -17.89 -53.13 30.58
N GLN A 118 -17.70 -54.39 30.19
CA GLN A 118 -17.55 -54.79 28.80
C GLN A 118 -18.81 -54.45 27.98
N SER A 119 -19.99 -54.77 28.51
CA SER A 119 -21.27 -54.46 27.86
C SER A 119 -21.50 -52.95 27.74
N LEU A 120 -21.16 -52.17 28.78
CA LEU A 120 -21.22 -50.71 28.76
C LEU A 120 -20.33 -50.13 27.65
N CYS A 121 -19.08 -50.59 27.58
CA CYS A 121 -18.12 -50.10 26.59
C CYS A 121 -18.56 -50.45 25.16
N LEU A 122 -18.93 -51.71 24.90
CA LEU A 122 -19.38 -52.14 23.57
C LEU A 122 -20.64 -51.40 23.12
N ASN A 123 -21.65 -51.26 23.98
CA ASN A 123 -22.86 -50.51 23.62
C ASN A 123 -22.56 -49.02 23.38
N SER A 124 -21.64 -48.42 24.15
CA SER A 124 -21.24 -47.02 23.94
C SER A 124 -20.48 -46.82 22.62
N ILE A 125 -19.59 -47.76 22.28
CA ILE A 125 -18.85 -47.76 21.02
C ILE A 125 -19.81 -47.89 19.84
N LEU A 126 -20.77 -48.83 19.89
CA LEU A 126 -21.75 -49.02 18.83
C LEU A 126 -22.66 -47.80 18.67
N ASP A 127 -23.21 -47.27 19.77
CA ASP A 127 -24.07 -46.08 19.73
C ASP A 127 -23.32 -44.86 19.18
N TYR A 128 -22.05 -44.67 19.57
CA TYR A 128 -21.19 -43.61 19.04
C TYR A 128 -20.89 -43.80 17.54
N THR A 129 -20.58 -45.03 17.12
CA THR A 129 -20.32 -45.35 15.71
C THR A 129 -21.56 -45.04 14.88
N HIS A 130 -22.74 -45.52 15.32
CA HIS A 130 -24.01 -45.25 14.64
C HIS A 130 -24.31 -43.75 14.54
N PHE A 131 -24.03 -42.97 15.59
CA PHE A 131 -24.19 -41.53 15.54
C PHE A 131 -23.30 -40.87 14.46
N ILE A 132 -22.02 -41.23 14.39
CA ILE A 132 -21.11 -40.66 13.40
C ILE A 132 -21.53 -41.03 11.96
N LEU A 133 -22.06 -42.24 11.78
CA LEU A 133 -22.55 -42.74 10.48
C LEU A 133 -23.92 -42.18 10.09
N ASP A 134 -24.73 -41.68 11.04
CA ASP A 134 -26.10 -41.19 10.82
C ASP A 134 -26.12 -39.73 10.31
N ILE A 135 -25.49 -39.53 9.15
CA ILE A 135 -25.30 -38.23 8.51
C ILE A 135 -26.65 -37.62 8.09
N GLY A 136 -26.92 -36.39 8.55
CA GLY A 136 -28.11 -35.63 8.14
C GLY A 136 -29.41 -36.01 8.84
N MET A 137 -29.35 -36.92 9.82
CA MET A 137 -30.48 -37.32 10.66
C MET A 137 -30.20 -36.91 12.10
N SER A 138 -29.59 -37.78 12.91
CA SER A 138 -29.26 -37.47 14.30
C SER A 138 -27.98 -36.65 14.43
N ASN A 139 -27.07 -36.76 13.48
CA ASN A 139 -25.82 -36.03 13.48
C ASN A 139 -25.98 -34.72 12.67
N PRO A 140 -25.88 -33.54 13.33
CA PRO A 140 -26.01 -32.24 12.67
C PRO A 140 -24.80 -31.89 11.78
N GLY A 141 -23.76 -32.73 11.77
CA GLY A 141 -22.54 -32.51 11.00
C GLY A 141 -21.51 -31.69 11.76
N PHE A 142 -20.40 -31.37 11.10
CA PHE A 142 -19.28 -30.63 11.66
C PHE A 142 -18.94 -29.39 10.84
N GLY A 143 -18.68 -28.28 11.53
CA GLY A 143 -18.19 -27.05 10.91
C GLY A 143 -16.74 -27.20 10.44
N ILE A 144 -16.46 -26.82 9.19
CA ILE A 144 -15.12 -26.73 8.61
C ILE A 144 -14.96 -25.40 7.89
N SER A 145 -13.90 -24.66 8.22
CA SER A 145 -13.63 -23.36 7.60
C SER A 145 -12.60 -23.48 6.49
N ILE A 146 -12.74 -22.64 5.47
CA ILE A 146 -11.75 -22.53 4.40
C ILE A 146 -10.97 -21.24 4.57
N LEU A 147 -9.65 -21.34 4.49
CA LEU A 147 -8.74 -20.23 4.70
C LEU A 147 -7.67 -20.20 3.63
N GLN A 148 -7.14 -19.01 3.35
CA GLN A 148 -5.96 -18.83 2.53
C GLN A 148 -4.72 -18.77 3.42
N ARG A 149 -3.80 -19.73 3.27
CA ARG A 149 -2.47 -19.70 3.90
C ARG A 149 -1.40 -19.94 2.83
N ASN A 150 -0.39 -19.07 2.79
CA ASN A 150 0.71 -19.13 1.82
C ASN A 150 0.23 -19.24 0.36
N LYS A 151 -0.77 -18.43 -0.02
CA LYS A 151 -1.36 -18.41 -1.38
C LYS A 151 -2.06 -19.72 -1.80
N ILE A 152 -2.39 -20.59 -0.84
CA ILE A 152 -3.08 -21.86 -1.07
C ILE A 152 -4.31 -21.93 -0.17
N ILE A 153 -5.37 -22.54 -0.70
CA ILE A 153 -6.61 -22.82 0.03
C ILE A 153 -6.40 -24.02 0.95
N GLN A 154 -6.69 -23.84 2.24
CA GLN A 154 -6.55 -24.87 3.27
C GLN A 154 -7.82 -24.97 4.11
N PHE A 155 -8.09 -26.18 4.59
CA PHE A 155 -9.21 -26.45 5.50
C PHE A 155 -8.75 -26.38 6.96
N GLU A 156 -9.51 -25.66 7.79
CA GLU A 156 -9.30 -25.56 9.22
C GLU A 156 -10.61 -25.90 9.97
N PRO A 157 -10.64 -26.97 10.79
CA PRO A 157 -9.57 -27.95 11.03
C PRO A 157 -9.27 -28.84 9.80
N SER A 158 -8.07 -29.42 9.74
CA SER A 158 -7.71 -30.35 8.66
C SER A 158 -8.46 -31.67 8.78
N PHE A 159 -8.71 -32.35 7.65
CA PHE A 159 -9.37 -33.68 7.64
C PHE A 159 -8.60 -34.73 8.48
N THR A 160 -7.28 -34.64 8.53
CA THR A 160 -6.46 -35.47 9.43
C THR A 160 -6.81 -35.23 10.90
N LYS A 161 -7.09 -33.98 11.27
CA LYS A 161 -7.49 -33.63 12.63
C LYS A 161 -8.86 -34.16 12.99
N PHE A 162 -9.82 -34.12 12.05
CA PHE A 162 -11.13 -34.77 12.22
C PHE A 162 -10.97 -36.26 12.53
N ARG A 163 -10.17 -36.96 11.72
CA ARG A 163 -9.83 -38.37 11.94
C ARG A 163 -9.23 -38.62 13.33
N GLU A 164 -8.22 -37.85 13.72
CA GLU A 164 -7.57 -37.99 15.03
C GLU A 164 -8.54 -37.81 16.20
N VAL A 165 -9.34 -36.74 16.18
CA VAL A 165 -10.22 -36.40 17.31
C VAL A 165 -11.36 -37.41 17.45
N ILE A 166 -12.00 -37.79 16.34
CA ILE A 166 -13.11 -38.75 16.34
C ILE A 166 -12.61 -40.14 16.75
N LEU A 167 -11.47 -40.60 16.23
CA LEU A 167 -10.94 -41.92 16.57
C LEU A 167 -10.40 -41.99 18.01
N ARG A 168 -9.86 -40.89 18.54
CA ARG A 168 -9.38 -40.80 19.93
C ARG A 168 -10.48 -41.08 20.96
N VAL A 169 -11.74 -40.73 20.67
CA VAL A 169 -12.87 -41.02 21.58
C VAL A 169 -13.01 -42.52 21.86
N TYR A 170 -12.70 -43.38 20.87
CA TYR A 170 -12.70 -44.83 21.08
C TYR A 170 -11.65 -45.27 22.09
N ASP A 171 -10.43 -44.72 22.02
CA ASP A 171 -9.36 -45.02 22.98
C ASP A 171 -9.74 -44.56 24.39
N GLU A 172 -10.29 -43.36 24.52
CA GLU A 172 -10.74 -42.81 25.81
C GLU A 172 -11.86 -43.66 26.44
N MET A 173 -12.80 -44.16 25.64
CA MET A 173 -13.85 -45.07 26.11
C MET A 173 -13.29 -46.40 26.65
N ILE A 174 -12.29 -46.97 25.98
CA ILE A 174 -11.64 -48.23 26.39
C ILE A 174 -10.83 -48.01 27.67
N GLU A 175 -10.08 -46.91 27.76
CA GLU A 175 -9.28 -46.56 28.93
C GLU A 175 -10.17 -46.33 30.17
N ALA A 176 -11.34 -45.71 29.98
CA ALA A 176 -12.27 -45.40 31.06
C ALA A 176 -12.75 -46.64 31.83
N VAL A 177 -12.91 -47.79 31.14
CA VAL A 177 -13.39 -49.05 31.74
C VAL A 177 -12.26 -49.99 32.17
N SER A 178 -11.03 -49.75 31.72
CA SER A 178 -9.89 -50.67 31.94
C SER A 178 -9.19 -50.49 33.30
N ASN A 179 -9.44 -49.38 33.99
CA ASN A 179 -8.71 -48.97 35.21
C ASN A 179 -9.59 -48.94 36.48
N LEU A 180 -10.66 -49.76 36.53
CA LEU A 180 -11.55 -49.80 37.70
C LEU A 180 -11.11 -50.86 38.72
N PRO A 181 -11.03 -50.52 40.03
CA PRO A 181 -10.55 -51.44 41.04
C PRO A 181 -11.53 -52.59 41.27
N ARG A 182 -11.01 -53.79 41.57
CA ARG A 182 -11.85 -54.90 42.05
C ARG A 182 -12.46 -54.56 43.39
N LEU A 183 -13.65 -55.12 43.63
CA LEU A 183 -14.38 -54.92 44.89
C LEU A 183 -13.57 -55.38 46.11
N GLU A 184 -12.88 -56.52 46.00
CA GLU A 184 -12.08 -57.10 47.09
C GLU A 184 -10.93 -56.20 47.54
N THR A 185 -10.30 -55.46 46.62
CA THR A 185 -9.18 -54.54 46.91
C THR A 185 -9.61 -53.35 47.78
N LYS A 186 -10.90 -53.00 47.78
CA LYS A 186 -11.46 -51.96 48.68
C LYS A 186 -11.99 -52.51 50.01
N LEU A 187 -12.23 -53.81 50.12
CA LEU A 187 -12.84 -54.43 51.30
C LEU A 187 -11.84 -55.20 52.17
N TYR A 188 -10.77 -55.74 51.58
CA TYR A 188 -9.76 -56.54 52.26
C TYR A 188 -8.36 -56.18 51.74
N ILE A 189 -7.59 -55.47 52.56
CA ILE A 189 -6.23 -55.02 52.22
C ILE A 189 -5.21 -56.20 52.23
N ASP A 190 -5.52 -57.29 52.94
CA ASP A 190 -4.58 -58.40 53.25
C ASP A 190 -4.58 -59.56 52.22
N LEU A 191 -5.16 -59.39 51.03
CA LEU A 191 -5.20 -60.42 49.98
C LEU A 191 -4.09 -60.15 48.94
N GLU A 192 -2.84 -60.48 49.28
CA GLU A 192 -1.61 -60.17 48.50
C GLU A 192 -1.50 -60.85 47.11
N ASP A 193 -2.53 -61.56 46.64
CA ASP A 193 -2.44 -62.52 45.52
C ASP A 193 -3.59 -62.39 44.49
N THR A 194 -4.29 -61.25 44.47
CA THR A 194 -5.39 -60.98 43.52
C THR A 194 -5.05 -59.81 42.58
N PRO A 195 -5.43 -59.88 41.29
CA PRO A 195 -5.37 -58.74 40.38
C PRO A 195 -6.05 -57.53 41.02
N HIS A 196 -5.46 -56.34 40.92
CA HIS A 196 -6.01 -55.16 41.61
C HIS A 196 -7.14 -54.48 40.83
N GLU A 197 -7.24 -54.76 39.53
CA GLU A 197 -8.12 -54.07 38.58
C GLU A 197 -9.03 -55.06 37.83
N LEU A 198 -10.21 -54.57 37.44
CA LEU A 198 -11.11 -55.23 36.51
C LEU A 198 -10.59 -55.00 35.09
N ARG A 199 -10.43 -56.07 34.32
CA ARG A 199 -9.96 -56.02 32.93
C ARG A 199 -11.06 -56.51 32.00
N PRO A 200 -11.97 -55.63 31.53
CA PRO A 200 -12.95 -56.00 30.51
C PRO A 200 -12.24 -56.45 29.25
N VAL A 201 -12.65 -57.59 28.71
CA VAL A 201 -12.11 -58.10 27.44
C VAL A 201 -12.91 -57.46 26.32
N ILE A 202 -12.37 -56.38 25.76
CA ILE A 202 -12.93 -55.75 24.57
C ILE A 202 -12.15 -56.33 23.39
N LEU A 203 -12.84 -56.98 22.47
CA LEU A 203 -12.19 -57.58 21.29
C LEU A 203 -11.78 -56.46 20.34
N ASP A 204 -10.47 -56.36 20.07
CA ASP A 204 -9.91 -55.38 19.14
C ASP A 204 -10.56 -55.49 17.76
N GLU A 205 -10.97 -56.68 17.33
CA GLU A 205 -11.68 -56.90 16.06
C GLU A 205 -12.98 -56.08 15.95
N ILE A 206 -13.75 -55.97 17.03
CA ILE A 206 -15.01 -55.23 17.04
C ILE A 206 -14.73 -53.73 16.99
N VAL A 207 -13.79 -53.25 17.80
CA VAL A 207 -13.40 -51.83 17.84
C VAL A 207 -12.79 -51.40 16.52
N ASN A 208 -11.89 -52.21 15.96
CA ASN A 208 -11.23 -51.92 14.69
C ASN A 208 -12.23 -51.92 13.54
N LYS A 209 -13.24 -52.80 13.55
CA LYS A 209 -14.32 -52.75 12.56
C LYS A 209 -15.06 -51.41 12.61
N CYS A 210 -15.49 -50.96 13.80
CA CYS A 210 -16.15 -49.66 13.96
C CYS A 210 -15.25 -48.48 13.54
N ARG A 211 -13.95 -48.54 13.89
CA ARG A 211 -12.97 -47.51 13.49
C ARG A 211 -12.82 -47.44 11.97
N LEU A 212 -12.72 -48.58 11.30
CA LEU A 212 -12.59 -48.66 9.85
C LEU A 212 -13.84 -48.09 9.17
N GLU A 213 -15.04 -48.46 9.62
CA GLU A 213 -16.30 -47.92 9.08
C GLU A 213 -16.38 -46.39 9.20
N VAL A 214 -15.98 -45.84 10.34
CA VAL A 214 -15.93 -44.38 10.54
C VAL A 214 -14.83 -43.73 9.69
N GLU A 215 -13.67 -44.37 9.57
CA GLU A 215 -12.56 -43.84 8.76
C GLU A 215 -12.90 -43.81 7.27
N GLU A 216 -13.53 -44.86 6.74
CA GLU A 216 -14.04 -44.91 5.37
C GLU A 216 -15.08 -43.82 5.13
N THR A 217 -16.03 -43.67 6.06
CA THR A 217 -17.06 -42.62 5.98
C THR A 217 -16.44 -41.22 5.98
N LEU A 218 -15.48 -40.95 6.86
CA LEU A 218 -14.76 -39.66 6.87
C LEU A 218 -14.00 -39.42 5.56
N HIS A 219 -13.43 -40.47 4.95
CA HIS A 219 -12.74 -40.38 3.67
C HIS A 219 -13.70 -40.05 2.52
N GLU A 220 -14.87 -40.70 2.46
CA GLU A 220 -15.90 -40.42 1.45
C GLU A 220 -16.47 -39.01 1.60
N GLN A 221 -16.79 -38.61 2.83
CA GLN A 221 -17.37 -37.29 3.12
C GLN A 221 -16.40 -36.13 2.87
N ARG A 222 -15.08 -36.39 2.87
CA ARG A 222 -14.05 -35.39 2.52
C ARG A 222 -14.13 -34.94 1.06
N ILE A 223 -14.56 -35.81 0.15
CA ILE A 223 -14.56 -35.54 -1.30
C ILE A 223 -15.48 -34.37 -1.64
N GLY A 224 -16.63 -34.25 -0.96
CA GLY A 224 -17.59 -33.18 -1.20
C GLY A 224 -17.02 -31.77 -1.00
N PRO A 225 -16.50 -31.44 0.20
CA PRO A 225 -15.81 -30.17 0.44
C PRO A 225 -14.62 -29.91 -0.49
N GLU A 226 -13.83 -30.93 -0.84
CA GLU A 226 -12.70 -30.77 -1.77
C GLU A 226 -13.16 -30.36 -3.18
N LEU A 227 -14.23 -30.96 -3.69
CA LEU A 227 -14.80 -30.59 -4.99
C LEU A 227 -15.34 -29.15 -4.99
N ARG A 228 -15.94 -28.70 -3.88
CA ARG A 228 -16.48 -27.34 -3.77
C ARG A 228 -15.44 -26.24 -3.62
N VAL A 229 -14.16 -26.58 -3.56
CA VAL A 229 -13.08 -25.59 -3.78
C VAL A 229 -13.12 -25.03 -5.21
N GLN A 230 -13.65 -25.79 -6.18
CA GLN A 230 -13.80 -25.35 -7.57
C GLN A 230 -14.77 -24.17 -7.72
N ASP A 231 -15.66 -23.94 -6.76
CA ASP A 231 -16.54 -22.76 -6.73
C ASP A 231 -15.72 -21.43 -6.74
N PHE A 232 -14.42 -21.49 -6.41
CA PHE A 232 -13.50 -20.34 -6.39
C PHE A 232 -12.57 -20.26 -7.60
N ASP A 233 -12.69 -21.15 -8.60
CA ASP A 233 -11.76 -21.23 -9.73
C ASP A 233 -11.70 -19.91 -10.52
N ASP A 234 -12.84 -19.25 -10.72
CA ASP A 234 -12.91 -17.96 -11.41
C ASP A 234 -12.14 -16.85 -10.67
N TYR A 235 -11.96 -16.98 -9.35
CA TYR A 235 -11.32 -15.99 -8.48
C TYR A 235 -9.92 -16.40 -8.01
N ILE A 236 -9.39 -17.53 -8.48
CA ILE A 236 -8.11 -18.09 -8.00
C ILE A 236 -6.93 -17.14 -8.19
N HIS A 237 -7.00 -16.28 -9.19
CA HIS A 237 -6.02 -15.23 -9.50
C HIS A 237 -5.85 -14.21 -8.36
N LEU A 238 -6.88 -14.00 -7.53
CA LEU A 238 -6.81 -13.16 -6.32
C LEU A 238 -6.12 -13.89 -5.15
N ILE A 239 -6.15 -15.23 -5.16
CA ILE A 239 -5.64 -16.09 -4.08
C ILE A 239 -4.16 -16.44 -4.29
N ASN A 240 -3.78 -16.78 -5.52
CA ASN A 240 -2.42 -17.19 -5.87
C ASN A 240 -1.43 -16.00 -6.01
N GLY A 241 -1.96 -14.78 -6.10
CA GLY A 241 -1.20 -13.55 -6.24
C GLY A 241 -0.91 -13.14 -7.68
N ASP A 242 -1.43 -13.85 -8.68
CA ASP A 242 -1.28 -13.49 -10.10
C ASP A 242 -1.88 -12.12 -10.38
N ALA A 243 -3.01 -11.80 -9.74
CA ALA A 243 -3.65 -10.50 -9.85
C ALA A 243 -2.75 -9.36 -9.35
N GLN A 244 -2.03 -9.59 -8.24
CA GLN A 244 -1.07 -8.62 -7.70
C GLN A 244 0.10 -8.45 -8.67
N GLU A 245 0.67 -9.53 -9.19
CA GLU A 245 1.76 -9.44 -10.17
C GLU A 245 1.33 -8.75 -11.47
N ALA A 246 0.08 -8.95 -11.90
CA ALA A 246 -0.48 -8.26 -13.06
C ALA A 246 -0.63 -6.75 -12.83
N VAL A 247 -1.12 -6.34 -11.64
CA VAL A 247 -1.20 -4.93 -11.26
C VAL A 247 0.19 -4.31 -11.12
N ASP A 248 1.15 -5.01 -10.53
CA ASP A 248 2.52 -4.52 -10.39
C ASP A 248 3.18 -4.29 -11.76
N LYS A 249 2.99 -5.22 -12.70
CA LYS A 249 3.48 -5.08 -14.09
C LYS A 249 2.80 -3.91 -14.82
N PHE A 250 1.50 -3.74 -14.61
CA PHE A 250 0.74 -2.61 -15.16
C PHE A 250 1.24 -1.28 -14.59
N LEU A 251 1.39 -1.17 -13.27
CA LEU A 251 1.89 0.04 -12.61
C LEU A 251 3.33 0.41 -12.96
N ALA A 252 4.13 -0.55 -13.43
CA ALA A 252 5.50 -0.35 -13.90
C ALA A 252 5.58 0.25 -15.31
N GLN A 253 4.50 0.20 -16.08
CA GLN A 253 4.41 0.76 -17.43
C GLN A 253 3.54 2.03 -17.42
N ASP A 254 3.69 2.85 -18.46
CA ASP A 254 2.82 4.00 -18.67
C ASP A 254 1.56 3.57 -19.41
N HIS A 255 0.41 3.93 -18.83
CA HIS A 255 -0.91 3.56 -19.33
C HIS A 255 -1.82 4.78 -19.42
N THR A 256 -2.84 4.67 -20.28
CA THR A 256 -3.80 5.76 -20.47
C THR A 256 -4.80 5.82 -19.32
N PHE A 257 -5.39 7.00 -19.12
CA PHE A 257 -6.42 7.19 -18.09
C PHE A 257 -7.61 6.22 -18.26
N GLU A 258 -8.02 5.91 -19.49
CA GLU A 258 -9.11 4.97 -19.76
C GLU A 258 -8.75 3.52 -19.36
N GLU A 259 -7.52 3.07 -19.63
CA GLU A 259 -7.06 1.74 -19.20
C GLU A 259 -7.07 1.60 -17.66
N TYR A 260 -6.69 2.66 -16.95
CA TYR A 260 -6.80 2.69 -15.49
C TYR A 260 -8.26 2.60 -15.02
N LYS A 261 -9.20 3.31 -15.67
CA LYS A 261 -10.62 3.24 -15.32
C LYS A 261 -11.17 1.83 -15.44
N GLU A 262 -10.87 1.14 -16.55
CA GLU A 262 -11.30 -0.24 -16.76
C GLU A 262 -10.79 -1.17 -15.67
N LYS A 263 -9.51 -1.05 -15.28
CA LYS A 263 -8.92 -1.86 -14.21
C LYS A 263 -9.52 -1.56 -12.84
N VAL A 264 -9.73 -0.28 -12.52
CA VAL A 264 -10.37 0.11 -11.25
C VAL A 264 -11.80 -0.42 -11.19
N ALA A 265 -12.57 -0.27 -12.27
CA ALA A 265 -13.94 -0.78 -12.37
C ALA A 265 -14.01 -2.31 -12.26
N LEU A 266 -13.05 -3.04 -12.86
CA LEU A 266 -12.95 -4.49 -12.75
C LEU A 266 -12.82 -4.92 -11.29
N TYR A 267 -11.85 -4.37 -10.54
CA TYR A 267 -11.65 -4.75 -9.14
C TYR A 267 -12.79 -4.26 -8.24
N ASP A 268 -13.38 -3.10 -8.51
CA ASP A 268 -14.55 -2.62 -7.78
C ASP A 268 -15.80 -3.49 -8.02
N GLY A 269 -15.97 -4.01 -9.24
CA GLY A 269 -16.97 -5.02 -9.57
C GLY A 269 -16.78 -6.30 -8.78
N LEU A 270 -15.55 -6.85 -8.77
CA LEU A 270 -15.22 -8.05 -8.00
C LEU A 270 -15.50 -7.91 -6.50
N ILE A 271 -15.22 -6.73 -5.92
CA ILE A 271 -15.53 -6.44 -4.50
C ILE A 271 -17.03 -6.57 -4.19
N LYS A 272 -17.90 -6.23 -5.15
CA LYS A 272 -19.36 -6.26 -5.00
C LYS A 272 -19.95 -7.61 -5.38
N GLU A 273 -19.39 -8.27 -6.39
CA GLU A 273 -19.88 -9.53 -6.96
C GLU A 273 -19.56 -10.73 -6.07
N ILE A 274 -18.32 -10.86 -5.60
CA ILE A 274 -17.83 -12.05 -4.87
C ILE A 274 -18.71 -12.40 -3.65
N PRO A 275 -19.10 -11.46 -2.76
CA PRO A 275 -19.95 -11.78 -1.61
C PRO A 275 -21.40 -12.14 -1.99
N VAL A 276 -21.87 -11.73 -3.17
CA VAL A 276 -23.27 -11.92 -3.59
C VAL A 276 -23.42 -13.25 -4.32
N GLU A 277 -22.50 -13.56 -5.22
CA GLU A 277 -22.52 -14.79 -6.03
C GLU A 277 -22.14 -16.03 -5.21
N LEU A 278 -21.21 -15.88 -4.25
CA LEU A 278 -20.73 -17.00 -3.45
C LEU A 278 -21.55 -17.15 -2.16
N ALA A 279 -22.19 -18.31 -1.98
CA ALA A 279 -22.84 -18.62 -0.71
C ALA A 279 -21.81 -18.68 0.44
N HIS A 280 -22.14 -18.11 1.59
CA HIS A 280 -21.20 -17.99 2.72
C HIS A 280 -21.04 -19.30 3.48
N VAL A 281 -22.09 -20.11 3.53
CA VAL A 281 -22.11 -21.42 4.19
C VAL A 281 -22.73 -22.44 3.23
N VAL A 282 -22.10 -23.62 3.13
CA VAL A 282 -22.61 -24.74 2.33
C VAL A 282 -22.51 -26.03 3.12
N THR A 283 -23.63 -26.70 3.33
CA THR A 283 -23.69 -27.99 4.00
C THR A 283 -23.59 -29.13 2.99
N MET A 284 -22.67 -30.06 3.24
CA MET A 284 -22.34 -31.20 2.40
C MET A 284 -22.14 -32.45 3.24
N GLY A 285 -23.19 -33.28 3.31
CA GLY A 285 -23.15 -34.52 4.06
C GLY A 285 -22.76 -34.26 5.51
N LEU A 286 -21.60 -34.76 5.93
CA LEU A 286 -21.11 -34.59 7.30
C LEU A 286 -20.54 -33.20 7.60
N PHE A 287 -20.22 -32.38 6.59
CA PHE A 287 -19.51 -31.11 6.80
C PHE A 287 -20.36 -29.89 6.47
N GLU A 288 -20.35 -28.89 7.35
CA GLU A 288 -20.82 -27.53 7.06
C GLU A 288 -19.61 -26.64 6.78
N MET A 289 -19.50 -26.18 5.54
CA MET A 289 -18.34 -25.47 5.03
C MET A 289 -18.56 -23.96 5.20
N HIS A 290 -17.80 -23.34 6.10
CA HIS A 290 -17.79 -21.89 6.31
C HIS A 290 -16.77 -21.24 5.37
N ARG A 291 -17.27 -20.37 4.50
CA ARG A 291 -16.51 -19.74 3.39
C ARG A 291 -16.31 -18.24 3.59
N GLU A 292 -16.91 -17.69 4.63
CA GLU A 292 -16.94 -16.27 4.98
C GLU A 292 -15.55 -15.63 5.04
N GLU A 293 -14.59 -16.30 5.70
CA GLU A 293 -13.24 -15.76 5.88
C GLU A 293 -12.45 -15.74 4.56
N LEU A 294 -12.56 -16.79 3.73
CA LEU A 294 -11.94 -16.80 2.40
C LEU A 294 -12.56 -15.74 1.49
N ILE A 295 -13.89 -15.62 1.46
CA ILE A 295 -14.62 -14.58 0.73
C ILE A 295 -14.13 -13.19 1.17
N GLY A 296 -14.09 -12.93 2.48
CA GLY A 296 -13.58 -11.68 3.03
C GLY A 296 -12.13 -11.40 2.66
N THR A 297 -11.30 -12.44 2.60
CA THR A 297 -9.91 -12.33 2.16
C THR A 297 -9.82 -11.93 0.69
N MET A 298 -10.55 -12.58 -0.21
CA MET A 298 -10.58 -12.23 -1.65
C MET A 298 -11.07 -10.80 -1.88
N VAL A 299 -12.14 -10.39 -1.18
CA VAL A 299 -12.66 -9.01 -1.23
C VAL A 299 -11.60 -8.01 -0.77
N THR A 300 -10.87 -8.34 0.30
CA THR A 300 -9.78 -7.51 0.80
C THR A 300 -8.64 -7.40 -0.22
N GLN A 301 -8.27 -8.51 -0.87
CA GLN A 301 -7.25 -8.49 -1.92
C GLN A 301 -7.69 -7.64 -3.12
N ALA A 302 -8.91 -7.83 -3.63
CA ALA A 302 -9.45 -7.01 -4.72
C ALA A 302 -9.50 -5.51 -4.35
N ARG A 303 -9.88 -5.19 -3.11
CA ARG A 303 -9.84 -3.82 -2.58
C ARG A 303 -8.43 -3.24 -2.57
N ASN A 304 -7.45 -4.00 -2.08
CA ASN A 304 -6.05 -3.56 -2.06
C ASN A 304 -5.52 -3.29 -3.48
N LEU A 305 -5.88 -4.12 -4.47
CA LEU A 305 -5.48 -3.92 -5.87
C LEU A 305 -6.11 -2.65 -6.47
N ARG A 306 -7.41 -2.45 -6.25
CA ARG A 306 -8.14 -1.24 -6.65
C ARG A 306 -7.50 0.00 -6.02
N ASP A 307 -7.23 -0.04 -4.72
CA ASP A 307 -6.71 1.10 -3.97
C ASP A 307 -5.27 1.46 -4.40
N GLN A 308 -4.44 0.49 -4.82
CA GLN A 308 -3.14 0.75 -5.43
C GLN A 308 -3.25 1.51 -6.75
N LEU A 309 -4.19 1.12 -7.62
CA LEU A 309 -4.46 1.82 -8.88
C LEU A 309 -4.98 3.24 -8.63
N ILE A 310 -5.90 3.39 -7.69
CA ILE A 310 -6.42 4.71 -7.28
C ILE A 310 -5.30 5.58 -6.71
N ALA A 311 -4.43 5.05 -5.86
CA ALA A 311 -3.31 5.80 -5.31
C ALA A 311 -2.37 6.32 -6.41
N ARG A 312 -2.14 5.53 -7.48
CA ARG A 312 -1.39 5.98 -8.66
C ARG A 312 -2.09 7.13 -9.37
N LEU A 313 -3.38 6.98 -9.71
CA LEU A 313 -4.18 8.03 -10.35
C LEU A 313 -4.21 9.32 -9.51
N THR A 314 -4.37 9.18 -8.19
CA THR A 314 -4.37 10.30 -7.25
C THR A 314 -3.06 11.07 -7.30
N ARG A 315 -1.93 10.36 -7.30
CA ARG A 315 -0.61 10.98 -7.43
C ARG A 315 -0.45 11.69 -8.77
N ASP A 316 -0.89 11.06 -9.86
CA ASP A 316 -0.69 11.59 -11.20
C ASP A 316 -1.49 12.89 -11.41
N TYR A 317 -2.76 12.95 -10.99
CA TYR A 317 -3.54 14.20 -11.09
C TYR A 317 -3.05 15.28 -10.10
N GLN A 318 -2.59 14.91 -8.91
CA GLN A 318 -2.02 15.87 -7.96
C GLN A 318 -0.74 16.51 -8.52
N ASN A 319 0.10 15.73 -9.19
CA ASN A 319 1.27 16.24 -9.91
C ASN A 319 0.86 17.19 -11.05
N LEU A 320 -0.18 16.84 -11.81
CA LEU A 320 -0.72 17.69 -12.87
C LEU A 320 -1.26 19.02 -12.29
N CYS A 321 -2.02 18.98 -11.20
CA CYS A 321 -2.50 20.18 -10.49
C CYS A 321 -1.35 21.08 -10.03
N LYS A 322 -0.28 20.49 -9.49
CA LYS A 322 0.90 21.20 -9.02
C LYS A 322 1.65 21.87 -10.19
N GLN A 323 1.93 21.12 -11.25
CA GLN A 323 2.58 21.65 -12.45
C GLN A 323 1.75 22.79 -13.06
N LEU A 324 0.44 22.60 -13.19
CA LEU A 324 -0.44 23.63 -13.73
C LEU A 324 -0.45 24.91 -12.86
N GLY A 325 -0.40 24.75 -11.54
CA GLY A 325 -0.26 25.88 -10.61
C GLY A 325 1.09 26.61 -10.75
N GLU A 326 2.19 25.89 -10.91
CA GLU A 326 3.53 26.45 -11.16
C GLU A 326 3.60 27.18 -12.51
N ASP A 327 3.01 26.60 -13.56
CA ASP A 327 2.92 27.21 -14.89
C ASP A 327 2.11 28.52 -14.83
N TYR A 328 0.97 28.52 -14.15
CA TYR A 328 0.15 29.73 -13.97
C TYR A 328 0.89 30.82 -13.21
N GLN A 329 1.61 30.45 -12.14
CA GLN A 329 2.43 31.39 -11.38
C GLN A 329 3.54 31.98 -12.23
N MET A 330 4.25 31.17 -13.02
CA MET A 330 5.32 31.63 -13.90
C MET A 330 4.81 32.61 -14.96
N ILE A 331 3.65 32.33 -15.55
CA ILE A 331 2.99 33.24 -16.49
C ILE A 331 2.65 34.56 -15.79
N ALA A 332 2.08 34.51 -14.59
CA ALA A 332 1.71 35.70 -13.84
C ALA A 332 2.91 36.55 -13.45
N ASP A 333 3.99 35.92 -12.94
CA ASP A 333 5.22 36.62 -12.56
C ASP A 333 5.86 37.31 -13.76
N LYS A 334 5.88 36.66 -14.92
CA LYS A 334 6.43 37.25 -16.15
C LYS A 334 5.53 38.32 -16.75
N ALA A 335 4.21 38.13 -16.73
CA ALA A 335 3.24 39.10 -17.23
C ALA A 335 3.19 40.38 -16.36
N LEU A 336 3.37 40.26 -15.04
CA LEU A 336 3.35 41.41 -14.14
C LEU A 336 4.72 42.03 -13.90
N ALA A 337 5.79 41.48 -14.50
CA ALA A 337 7.11 42.05 -14.44
C ALA A 337 7.13 43.43 -15.12
N LEU A 338 7.62 44.43 -14.41
CA LEU A 338 7.81 45.78 -14.97
C LEU A 338 9.00 45.73 -15.94
N PRO A 339 8.80 45.99 -17.24
CA PRO A 339 9.91 46.08 -18.18
C PRO A 339 10.81 47.25 -17.78
N GLY A 340 12.13 47.09 -17.93
CA GLY A 340 13.12 48.11 -17.60
C GLY A 340 13.50 49.03 -18.75
N ASN A 341 13.25 48.60 -20.00
CA ASN A 341 13.56 49.34 -21.22
C ASN A 341 12.59 48.99 -22.37
N THR A 342 12.68 49.73 -23.48
CA THR A 342 11.85 49.54 -24.68
C THR A 342 11.95 48.11 -25.26
N ALA A 343 13.14 47.48 -25.25
CA ALA A 343 13.30 46.14 -25.78
C ALA A 343 12.60 45.08 -24.92
N GLU A 344 12.76 45.15 -23.60
CA GLU A 344 12.05 44.29 -22.64
C GLU A 344 10.53 44.47 -22.71
N LEU A 345 10.05 45.71 -22.91
CA LEU A 345 8.63 45.98 -23.12
C LEU A 345 8.08 45.30 -24.38
N MET A 346 8.80 45.36 -25.50
CA MET A 346 8.39 44.69 -26.74
C MET A 346 8.37 43.18 -26.60
N GLN A 347 9.38 42.60 -25.94
CA GLN A 347 9.41 41.17 -25.63
C GLN A 347 8.24 40.74 -24.74
N LEU A 348 7.87 41.58 -23.76
CA LEU A 348 6.72 41.34 -22.89
C LEU A 348 5.41 41.35 -23.68
N ILE A 349 5.22 42.31 -24.60
CA ILE A 349 4.04 42.39 -25.47
C ILE A 349 3.89 41.12 -26.32
N ASP A 350 4.97 40.68 -26.97
CA ASP A 350 4.95 39.48 -27.81
C ASP A 350 4.68 38.22 -26.98
N TYR A 351 5.28 38.12 -25.79
CA TYR A 351 5.06 37.01 -24.87
C TYR A 351 3.60 36.92 -24.42
N VAL A 352 3.03 38.02 -23.92
CA VAL A 352 1.64 38.02 -23.43
C VAL A 352 0.64 37.74 -24.55
N ARG A 353 0.94 38.17 -25.77
CA ARG A 353 0.13 37.81 -26.94
C ARG A 353 0.09 36.30 -27.17
N VAL A 354 1.22 35.60 -27.09
CA VAL A 354 1.25 34.13 -27.20
C VAL A 354 0.45 33.49 -26.06
N VAL A 355 0.60 34.01 -24.85
CA VAL A 355 -0.15 33.52 -23.68
C VAL A 355 -1.66 33.63 -23.90
N GLU A 356 -2.15 34.81 -24.32
CA GLU A 356 -3.57 35.11 -24.49
C GLU A 356 -4.21 34.28 -25.62
N PHE A 357 -3.49 34.04 -26.72
CA PHE A 357 -4.06 33.36 -27.89
C PHE A 357 -3.78 31.86 -27.99
N GLN A 358 -2.85 31.32 -27.19
CA GLN A 358 -2.47 29.91 -27.26
C GLN A 358 -2.41 29.28 -25.86
N THR A 359 -1.52 29.78 -24.99
CA THR A 359 -1.20 29.09 -23.73
C THR A 359 -2.40 28.96 -22.80
N VAL A 360 -3.26 29.98 -22.71
CA VAL A 360 -4.46 29.91 -21.84
C VAL A 360 -5.40 28.77 -22.24
N PHE A 361 -5.57 28.51 -23.54
CA PHE A 361 -6.41 27.40 -24.03
C PHE A 361 -5.78 26.03 -23.73
N GLU A 362 -4.46 25.89 -23.94
CA GLU A 362 -3.73 24.67 -23.58
C GLU A 362 -3.83 24.37 -22.07
N MET A 363 -3.79 25.41 -21.23
CA MET A 363 -3.98 25.26 -19.78
C MET A 363 -5.41 24.91 -19.39
N GLU A 364 -6.41 25.44 -20.11
CA GLU A 364 -7.82 25.06 -19.91
C GLU A 364 -8.04 23.58 -20.23
N ASP A 365 -7.44 23.06 -21.30
CA ASP A 365 -7.57 21.64 -21.66
C ASP A 365 -6.90 20.72 -20.62
N ARG A 366 -5.72 21.09 -20.11
CA ARG A 366 -5.10 20.39 -18.96
C ARG A 366 -5.97 20.46 -17.71
N LEU A 367 -6.70 21.55 -17.49
CA LEU A 367 -7.64 21.67 -16.38
C LEU A 367 -8.87 20.76 -16.56
N LYS A 368 -9.33 20.55 -17.79
CA LYS A 368 -10.38 19.56 -18.11
C LYS A 368 -9.93 18.13 -17.82
N GLU A 369 -8.67 17.80 -18.12
CA GLU A 369 -8.09 16.51 -17.74
C GLU A 369 -8.16 16.33 -16.22
N VAL A 370 -7.67 17.30 -15.44
CA VAL A 370 -7.77 17.30 -13.96
C VAL A 370 -9.21 17.07 -13.49
N MET A 371 -10.19 17.76 -14.08
CA MET A 371 -11.61 17.55 -13.75
C MET A 371 -12.04 16.10 -14.02
N GLY A 372 -11.61 15.52 -15.15
CA GLY A 372 -11.88 14.12 -15.48
C GLY A 372 -11.36 13.15 -14.41
N TYR A 373 -10.15 13.36 -13.90
CA TYR A 373 -9.61 12.59 -12.78
C TYR A 373 -10.44 12.75 -11.51
N ILE A 374 -10.77 14.00 -11.13
CA ILE A 374 -11.51 14.29 -9.90
C ILE A 374 -12.91 13.65 -9.92
N ILE A 375 -13.64 13.78 -11.04
CA ILE A 375 -14.98 13.20 -11.19
C ILE A 375 -14.91 11.68 -11.04
N PHE A 376 -14.01 11.03 -11.78
CA PHE A 376 -13.85 9.57 -11.71
C PHE A 376 -13.45 9.10 -10.31
N LEU A 377 -12.45 9.72 -9.69
CA LEU A 377 -11.94 9.31 -8.38
C LEU A 377 -12.95 9.53 -7.25
N SER A 378 -13.87 10.49 -7.41
CA SER A 378 -14.92 10.77 -6.43
C SER A 378 -15.91 9.62 -6.23
N ASP A 379 -16.05 8.73 -7.22
CA ASP A 379 -16.91 7.54 -7.12
C ASP A 379 -16.29 6.44 -6.25
N TYR A 380 -14.96 6.46 -6.04
CA TYR A 380 -14.23 5.39 -5.35
C TYR A 380 -13.54 5.84 -4.06
N THR A 381 -13.21 7.12 -3.93
CA THR A 381 -12.46 7.66 -2.78
C THR A 381 -12.93 9.05 -2.37
N THR A 382 -12.72 9.39 -1.10
CA THR A 382 -12.96 10.73 -0.59
C THR A 382 -11.76 11.63 -0.87
N ILE A 383 -12.03 12.83 -1.41
CA ILE A 383 -11.00 13.84 -1.65
C ILE A 383 -10.52 14.38 -0.30
N THR A 384 -9.21 14.33 -0.05
CA THR A 384 -8.66 14.80 1.23
C THR A 384 -8.65 16.33 1.31
N ALA A 385 -8.58 16.89 2.52
CA ALA A 385 -8.53 18.35 2.68
C ALA A 385 -7.32 19.00 1.99
N ILE A 386 -6.20 18.27 1.92
CA ILE A 386 -4.98 18.71 1.24
C ILE A 386 -5.21 18.76 -0.28
N GLU A 387 -5.75 17.68 -0.84
CA GLU A 387 -6.13 17.61 -2.25
C GLU A 387 -7.14 18.69 -2.63
N MET A 388 -8.16 18.89 -1.80
CA MET A 388 -9.19 19.89 -2.06
C MET A 388 -8.61 21.31 -2.07
N LYS A 389 -7.66 21.62 -1.18
CA LYS A 389 -6.95 22.89 -1.18
C LYS A 389 -6.12 23.09 -2.44
N GLN A 390 -5.37 22.06 -2.85
CA GLN A 390 -4.55 22.10 -4.06
C GLN A 390 -5.41 22.30 -5.31
N ASN A 391 -6.47 21.49 -5.46
CA ASN A 391 -7.43 21.59 -6.56
C ASN A 391 -8.04 22.99 -6.60
N SER A 392 -8.52 23.49 -5.46
CA SER A 392 -9.10 24.85 -5.36
C SER A 392 -8.12 25.93 -5.83
N LEU A 393 -6.83 25.83 -5.46
CA LEU A 393 -5.81 26.78 -5.89
C LEU A 393 -5.65 26.76 -7.42
N THR A 394 -5.56 25.57 -8.02
CA THR A 394 -5.42 25.40 -9.47
C THR A 394 -6.60 25.98 -10.24
N PHE A 395 -7.85 25.71 -9.82
CA PHE A 395 -9.05 26.32 -10.43
C PHE A 395 -9.15 27.83 -10.18
N GLN A 396 -8.66 28.33 -9.05
CA GLN A 396 -8.61 29.77 -8.80
C GLN A 396 -7.63 30.48 -9.73
N TRP A 397 -6.51 29.85 -10.09
CA TRP A 397 -5.56 30.42 -11.05
C TRP A 397 -6.18 30.66 -12.42
N TYR A 398 -6.96 29.70 -12.92
CA TYR A 398 -7.72 29.86 -14.15
C TYR A 398 -8.60 31.11 -14.12
N ASN A 399 -9.36 31.31 -13.04
CA ASN A 399 -10.22 32.49 -12.89
C ASN A 399 -9.43 33.80 -12.73
N LYS A 400 -8.24 33.77 -12.11
CA LYS A 400 -7.38 34.94 -11.90
C LYS A 400 -6.66 35.37 -13.17
N MET A 401 -6.39 34.46 -14.10
CA MET A 401 -5.53 34.72 -15.27
C MET A 401 -6.07 35.87 -16.13
N ALA A 402 -7.39 35.96 -16.33
CA ALA A 402 -7.99 37.08 -17.05
C ALA A 402 -7.67 38.45 -16.42
N GLY A 403 -7.68 38.53 -15.09
CA GLY A 403 -7.31 39.75 -14.35
C GLY A 403 -5.81 40.07 -14.44
N VAL A 404 -4.95 39.05 -14.46
CA VAL A 404 -3.51 39.21 -14.63
C VAL A 404 -3.18 39.78 -16.02
N LEU A 405 -3.83 39.26 -17.07
CA LEU A 405 -3.65 39.77 -18.43
C LEU A 405 -4.15 41.22 -18.56
N GLU A 406 -5.26 41.56 -17.90
CA GLU A 406 -5.77 42.93 -17.88
C GLU A 406 -4.84 43.91 -17.16
N GLU A 407 -4.23 43.49 -16.06
CA GLU A 407 -3.24 44.33 -15.36
C GLU A 407 -1.96 44.47 -16.19
N ASN A 408 -1.52 43.41 -16.89
CA ASN A 408 -0.42 43.52 -17.84
C ASN A 408 -0.75 44.53 -18.96
N ARG A 409 -1.97 44.54 -19.52
CA ARG A 409 -2.38 45.54 -20.53
C ARG A 409 -2.16 46.97 -20.00
N ARG A 410 -2.54 47.24 -18.75
CA ARG A 410 -2.35 48.56 -18.12
C ARG A 410 -0.87 48.90 -17.93
N ILE A 411 -0.06 47.94 -17.46
CA ILE A 411 1.39 48.11 -17.31
C ILE A 411 2.02 48.45 -18.66
N VAL A 412 1.67 47.69 -19.69
CA VAL A 412 2.16 47.90 -21.06
C VAL A 412 1.75 49.28 -21.57
N GLU A 413 0.49 49.68 -21.44
CA GLU A 413 0.02 51.01 -21.86
C GLU A 413 0.77 52.14 -21.14
N GLN A 414 0.88 52.05 -19.81
CA GLN A 414 1.57 53.06 -19.01
C GLN A 414 3.06 53.15 -19.36
N LYS A 415 3.76 52.01 -19.42
CA LYS A 415 5.20 51.96 -19.72
C LYS A 415 5.52 52.35 -21.15
N THR A 416 4.65 51.99 -22.10
CA THR A 416 4.76 52.46 -23.49
C THR A 416 4.72 53.99 -23.53
N LEU A 417 3.78 54.61 -22.83
CA LEU A 417 3.67 56.07 -22.80
C LEU A 417 4.87 56.74 -22.12
N GLU A 418 5.31 56.19 -20.98
CA GLU A 418 6.49 56.66 -20.23
C GLU A 418 7.77 56.59 -21.09
N TYR A 419 8.03 55.46 -21.74
CA TYR A 419 9.22 55.28 -22.57
C TYR A 419 9.16 56.08 -23.87
N GLN A 420 8.00 56.22 -24.49
CA GLN A 420 7.84 57.12 -25.64
C GLN A 420 8.09 58.59 -25.28
N GLN A 421 7.64 59.04 -24.11
CA GLN A 421 7.93 60.41 -23.64
C GLN A 421 9.42 60.57 -23.32
N SER A 422 10.02 59.63 -22.59
CA SER A 422 11.44 59.65 -22.26
C SER A 422 12.33 59.64 -23.51
N LEU A 423 11.95 58.87 -24.54
CA LEU A 423 12.66 58.84 -25.82
C LEU A 423 12.60 60.20 -26.52
N LYS A 424 11.42 60.85 -26.58
CA LYS A 424 11.27 62.20 -27.15
C LYS A 424 12.13 63.22 -26.42
N GLU A 425 12.10 63.22 -25.08
CA GLU A 425 12.93 64.12 -24.27
C GLU A 425 14.42 63.88 -24.47
N ARG A 426 14.85 62.61 -24.55
CA ARG A 426 16.26 62.25 -24.83
C ARG A 426 16.69 62.70 -26.22
N ILE A 427 15.83 62.58 -27.24
CA ILE A 427 16.11 63.05 -28.60
C ILE A 427 16.23 64.57 -28.64
N GLU A 428 15.31 65.31 -28.01
CA GLU A 428 15.37 66.78 -27.96
C GLU A 428 16.63 67.26 -27.21
N LYS A 429 16.92 66.67 -26.05
CA LYS A 429 18.16 66.97 -25.32
C LYS A 429 19.42 66.65 -26.12
N PHE A 430 19.39 65.59 -26.93
CA PHE A 430 20.49 65.25 -27.81
C PHE A 430 20.67 66.26 -28.96
N LYS A 431 19.58 66.84 -29.48
CA LYS A 431 19.67 67.97 -30.44
C LYS A 431 20.31 69.20 -29.79
N ASP A 432 19.92 69.53 -28.56
CA ASP A 432 20.54 70.62 -27.80
C ASP A 432 22.04 70.38 -27.54
N ASP A 433 22.41 69.14 -27.21
CA ASP A 433 23.81 68.73 -27.05
C ASP A 433 24.60 68.92 -28.37
N LEU A 434 24.01 68.56 -29.53
CA LEU A 434 24.61 68.77 -30.85
C LEU A 434 24.75 70.28 -31.17
N ASP A 435 23.75 71.09 -30.87
CA ASP A 435 23.84 72.57 -30.98
C ASP A 435 24.98 73.12 -30.13
N GLN A 436 25.14 72.62 -28.91
CA GLN A 436 26.25 73.01 -28.04
C GLN A 436 27.61 72.57 -28.60
N TYR A 437 27.69 71.37 -29.16
CA TYR A 437 28.93 70.87 -29.79
C TYR A 437 29.30 71.71 -31.00
N MET A 438 28.32 72.11 -31.81
CA MET A 438 28.53 73.01 -32.94
C MET A 438 29.10 74.36 -32.49
N ARG A 439 28.53 74.98 -31.45
CA ARG A 439 29.09 76.22 -30.88
C ARG A 439 30.52 76.04 -30.37
N GLN A 440 30.83 74.90 -29.74
CA GLN A 440 32.20 74.59 -29.32
C GLN A 440 33.18 74.46 -30.49
N VAL A 441 32.75 73.89 -31.63
CA VAL A 441 33.58 73.86 -32.85
C VAL A 441 33.78 75.28 -33.40
N GLU A 442 32.73 76.10 -33.42
CA GLU A 442 32.81 77.48 -33.93
C GLU A 442 33.71 78.36 -33.06
N GLU A 443 33.77 78.13 -31.75
CA GLU A 443 34.72 78.80 -30.85
C GLU A 443 36.18 78.48 -31.18
N LEU A 444 36.50 77.32 -31.77
CA LEU A 444 37.88 76.97 -32.15
C LEU A 444 38.48 77.96 -33.16
N GLN A 445 37.63 78.64 -33.95
CA GLN A 445 38.10 79.71 -34.85
C GLN A 445 38.75 80.87 -34.09
N THR A 446 38.36 81.11 -32.84
CA THR A 446 38.93 82.19 -31.99
C THR A 446 40.19 81.77 -31.25
N TYR A 447 40.54 80.48 -31.28
CA TYR A 447 41.67 79.92 -30.54
C TYR A 447 42.95 80.02 -31.38
N GLY A 448 43.65 81.14 -31.24
CA GLY A 448 44.88 81.46 -31.98
C GLY A 448 46.17 81.58 -31.15
N ASP A 449 46.11 81.38 -29.83
CA ASP A 449 47.31 81.49 -28.97
C ASP A 449 48.14 80.19 -29.00
N VAL A 450 49.35 80.29 -29.54
CA VAL A 450 50.31 79.17 -29.63
C VAL A 450 50.72 78.65 -28.25
N ASN A 451 50.66 79.47 -27.20
CA ASN A 451 51.01 79.04 -25.85
C ASN A 451 49.95 78.11 -25.21
N GLU A 452 48.72 78.12 -25.72
CA GLU A 452 47.61 77.28 -25.23
C GLU A 452 47.33 76.05 -26.11
N LEU A 453 48.21 75.74 -27.07
CA LEU A 453 48.00 74.72 -28.10
C LEU A 453 47.61 73.33 -27.55
N GLN A 454 48.27 72.86 -26.48
CA GLN A 454 47.94 71.58 -25.84
C GLN A 454 46.52 71.56 -25.24
N ARG A 455 46.02 72.70 -24.77
CA ARG A 455 44.66 72.85 -24.24
C ARG A 455 43.64 72.75 -25.37
N TYR A 456 43.93 73.36 -26.52
CA TYR A 456 43.06 73.32 -27.71
C TYR A 456 42.99 71.92 -28.31
N GLN A 457 44.13 71.23 -28.41
CA GLN A 457 44.20 69.84 -28.85
C GLN A 457 43.35 68.91 -27.97
N LYS A 458 43.49 69.03 -26.64
CA LYS A 458 42.67 68.24 -25.69
C LYS A 458 41.17 68.49 -25.84
N LYS A 459 40.76 69.76 -26.04
CA LYS A 459 39.36 70.11 -26.29
C LYS A 459 38.84 69.50 -27.59
N ALA A 460 39.63 69.54 -28.67
CA ALA A 460 39.27 68.95 -29.96
C ALA A 460 39.10 67.42 -29.89
N HIS A 461 40.03 66.70 -29.25
CA HIS A 461 39.90 65.25 -29.03
C HIS A 461 38.73 64.89 -28.12
N MET A 462 38.46 65.68 -27.08
CA MET A 462 37.30 65.45 -26.22
C MET A 462 35.99 65.62 -26.99
N LEU A 463 35.91 66.59 -27.90
CA LEU A 463 34.73 66.81 -28.73
C LEU A 463 34.57 65.70 -29.78
N ASP A 464 35.66 65.25 -30.38
CA ASP A 464 35.67 64.10 -31.30
C ASP A 464 35.19 62.81 -30.62
N GLY A 465 35.69 62.52 -29.42
CA GLY A 465 35.21 61.38 -28.63
C GLY A 465 33.72 61.47 -28.25
N LYS A 466 33.18 62.68 -28.03
CA LYS A 466 31.74 62.89 -27.85
C LYS A 466 30.95 62.62 -29.13
N LEU A 467 31.48 62.98 -30.30
CA LEU A 467 30.85 62.72 -31.59
C LEU A 467 30.85 61.23 -31.96
N ASP A 468 31.83 60.46 -31.50
CA ASP A 468 31.82 59.00 -31.63
C ASP A 468 30.77 58.35 -30.74
N GLN A 469 30.68 58.76 -29.47
CA GLN A 469 29.60 58.33 -28.57
C GLN A 469 28.22 58.73 -29.10
N ALA A 470 28.12 59.87 -29.78
CA ALA A 470 26.90 60.33 -30.42
C ALA A 470 26.41 59.37 -31.53
N MET A 471 27.29 58.66 -32.25
CA MET A 471 26.85 57.64 -33.22
C MET A 471 26.14 56.48 -32.53
N ALA A 472 26.76 55.92 -31.49
CA ALA A 472 26.17 54.81 -30.74
C ALA A 472 24.82 55.20 -30.11
N ARG A 473 24.67 56.45 -29.67
CA ARG A 473 23.38 56.97 -29.18
C ARG A 473 22.32 57.08 -30.29
N ILE A 474 22.71 57.51 -31.50
CA ILE A 474 21.80 57.58 -32.65
C ILE A 474 21.29 56.16 -33.00
N ASP A 475 22.19 55.17 -33.02
CA ASP A 475 21.79 53.78 -33.29
C ASP A 475 20.78 53.27 -32.26
N GLN A 476 20.99 53.57 -30.97
CA GLN A 476 20.04 53.25 -29.91
C GLN A 476 18.70 53.95 -30.08
N PHE A 477 18.67 55.23 -30.46
CA PHE A 477 17.42 55.93 -30.73
C PHE A 477 16.67 55.30 -31.90
N ASN A 478 17.36 55.00 -33.00
CA ASN A 478 16.77 54.39 -34.18
C ASN A 478 16.20 52.99 -33.87
N GLU A 479 16.89 52.19 -33.04
CA GLU A 479 16.37 50.90 -32.57
C GLU A 479 15.07 51.06 -31.77
N GLU A 480 15.02 52.02 -30.83
CA GLU A 480 13.82 52.31 -30.04
C GLU A 480 12.68 52.86 -30.91
N GLU A 481 12.95 53.79 -31.84
CA GLU A 481 11.98 54.35 -32.78
C GLU A 481 11.40 53.26 -33.70
N LYS A 482 12.26 52.39 -34.23
CA LYS A 482 11.85 51.25 -35.07
C LYS A 482 10.96 50.27 -34.30
N ALA A 483 11.26 50.03 -33.03
CA ALA A 483 10.43 49.19 -32.17
C ALA A 483 9.00 49.75 -32.03
N TYR A 484 8.85 51.07 -31.88
CA TYR A 484 7.55 51.74 -31.86
C TYR A 484 6.95 52.01 -33.25
N LYS A 485 7.62 51.59 -34.33
CA LYS A 485 7.25 51.87 -35.74
C LYS A 485 7.17 53.36 -36.06
N TRP A 486 8.04 54.16 -35.43
CA TRP A 486 8.24 55.57 -35.76
C TRP A 486 9.19 55.72 -36.95
N GLU A 487 9.19 56.89 -37.58
CA GLU A 487 10.19 57.25 -38.59
C GLU A 487 11.54 57.49 -37.90
N GLU A 488 12.62 56.96 -38.48
CA GLU A 488 13.97 57.11 -37.93
C GLU A 488 14.43 58.57 -37.96
N SER A 489 14.83 59.08 -36.81
CA SER A 489 15.33 60.45 -36.66
C SER A 489 16.68 60.62 -37.35
N PHE A 490 16.76 61.57 -38.28
CA PHE A 490 18.00 61.89 -38.97
C PHE A 490 18.75 63.07 -38.32
N PHE A 491 20.02 62.86 -37.96
CA PHE A 491 20.87 63.85 -37.28
C PHE A 491 22.04 64.34 -38.16
N PRO A 492 21.78 65.10 -39.25
CA PRO A 492 22.83 65.56 -40.17
C PRO A 492 23.85 66.48 -39.51
N MET A 493 23.42 67.19 -38.47
CA MET A 493 24.23 68.14 -37.72
C MET A 493 25.47 67.50 -37.10
N ARG A 494 25.39 66.24 -36.63
CA ARG A 494 26.55 65.48 -36.13
C ARG A 494 27.66 65.40 -37.18
N LYS A 495 27.30 65.08 -38.43
CA LYS A 495 28.26 64.99 -39.54
C LYS A 495 28.84 66.36 -39.86
N GLN A 496 28.02 67.42 -39.88
CA GLN A 496 28.49 68.78 -40.10
C GLN A 496 29.50 69.23 -39.02
N ILE A 497 29.25 68.91 -37.75
CA ILE A 497 30.16 69.21 -36.63
C ILE A 497 31.48 68.45 -36.81
N ALA A 498 31.43 67.16 -37.16
CA ALA A 498 32.63 66.35 -37.42
C ALA A 498 33.45 66.91 -38.59
N ASP A 499 32.78 67.26 -39.70
CA ASP A 499 33.42 67.82 -40.89
C ASP A 499 34.06 69.20 -40.58
N LYS A 500 33.39 70.05 -39.78
CA LYS A 500 33.95 71.33 -39.32
C LYS A 500 35.09 71.18 -38.30
N LEU A 501 35.03 70.17 -37.43
CA LEU A 501 36.06 69.92 -36.41
C LEU A 501 37.35 69.35 -37.01
N ALA A 502 37.25 68.56 -38.09
CA ALA A 502 38.36 67.81 -38.66
C ALA A 502 39.59 68.69 -39.06
N PRO A 503 39.44 69.85 -39.72
CA PRO A 503 40.57 70.74 -40.02
C PRO A 503 41.25 71.29 -38.75
N TYR A 504 40.48 71.73 -37.75
CA TYR A 504 41.02 72.25 -36.49
C TYR A 504 41.76 71.17 -35.70
N LYS A 505 41.19 69.97 -35.61
CA LYS A 505 41.83 68.83 -34.95
C LYS A 505 43.17 68.50 -35.62
N ARG A 506 43.18 68.38 -36.96
CA ARG A 506 44.41 68.16 -37.73
C ARG A 506 45.44 69.27 -37.54
N LEU A 507 44.99 70.53 -37.47
CA LEU A 507 45.86 71.67 -37.22
C LEU A 507 46.52 71.58 -35.83
N TYR A 508 45.73 71.35 -34.78
CA TYR A 508 46.24 71.26 -33.42
C TYR A 508 47.13 70.02 -33.22
N ASP A 509 46.76 68.87 -33.77
CA ASP A 509 47.59 67.66 -33.72
C ASP A 509 48.94 67.89 -34.41
N ASN A 510 48.91 68.44 -35.64
CA ASN A 510 50.12 68.73 -36.41
C ASN A 510 51.01 69.79 -35.75
N ALA A 511 50.41 70.81 -35.13
CA ALA A 511 51.14 71.87 -34.45
C ALA A 511 51.72 71.41 -33.09
N VAL A 512 51.00 70.59 -32.32
CA VAL A 512 51.51 70.05 -31.05
C VAL A 512 52.65 69.08 -31.33
N GLU A 513 52.48 68.18 -32.30
CA GLU A 513 53.54 67.25 -32.70
C GLU A 513 54.79 68.02 -33.18
N PHE A 514 54.61 69.07 -33.99
CA PHE A 514 55.72 69.94 -34.38
C PHE A 514 56.39 70.61 -33.18
N MET A 515 55.66 71.16 -32.22
CA MET A 515 56.24 71.84 -31.06
C MET A 515 56.99 70.87 -30.13
N GLU A 516 56.46 69.65 -29.95
CA GLU A 516 57.13 68.59 -29.19
C GLU A 516 58.42 68.16 -29.88
N LYS A 517 58.38 67.90 -31.20
CA LYS A 517 59.56 67.53 -31.99
C LYS A 517 60.56 68.67 -32.10
N PHE A 518 60.12 69.92 -32.28
CA PHE A 518 60.98 71.10 -32.27
C PHE A 518 61.74 71.23 -30.94
N THR A 519 61.03 71.09 -29.81
CA THR A 519 61.64 71.10 -28.48
C THR A 519 62.64 69.94 -28.34
N LEU A 520 62.26 68.74 -28.77
CA LEU A 520 63.11 67.55 -28.74
C LEU A 520 64.40 67.73 -29.57
N TRP A 521 64.29 68.21 -30.81
CA TRP A 521 65.42 68.43 -31.70
C TRP A 521 66.36 69.52 -31.20
N THR A 522 65.82 70.60 -30.62
CA THR A 522 66.63 71.75 -30.16
C THR A 522 67.27 71.55 -28.78
N THR A 523 66.70 70.69 -27.94
CA THR A 523 67.23 70.39 -26.59
C THR A 523 68.13 69.16 -26.54
N SER A 524 68.10 68.32 -27.58
CA SER A 524 68.93 67.12 -27.65
C SER A 524 70.37 67.42 -28.08
N ARG A 525 71.29 66.52 -27.73
CA ARG A 525 72.71 66.63 -28.11
C ARG A 525 72.86 66.67 -29.65
N VAL A 526 73.72 67.55 -30.14
CA VAL A 526 74.05 67.66 -31.58
C VAL A 526 74.54 66.29 -32.10
N GLY A 527 73.88 65.79 -33.14
CA GLY A 527 74.15 64.48 -33.75
C GLY A 527 73.22 63.33 -33.30
N SER A 528 72.25 63.58 -32.40
CA SER A 528 71.31 62.54 -31.93
C SER A 528 70.18 62.18 -32.91
N TYR A 529 69.91 63.03 -33.90
CA TYR A 529 68.86 62.83 -34.92
C TYR A 529 69.43 63.09 -36.31
N ASP A 530 68.94 62.37 -37.32
CA ASP A 530 69.37 62.53 -38.71
C ASP A 530 68.83 63.86 -39.29
N PRO A 531 69.70 64.73 -39.83
CA PRO A 531 69.27 65.96 -40.51
C PRO A 531 68.29 65.73 -41.67
N GLU A 532 68.38 64.61 -42.40
CA GLU A 532 67.45 64.30 -43.49
C GLU A 532 66.04 63.97 -42.96
N GLU A 533 65.94 63.27 -41.84
CA GLU A 533 64.67 62.98 -41.17
C GLU A 533 64.03 64.26 -40.63
N ILE A 534 64.82 65.16 -40.02
CA ILE A 534 64.31 66.46 -39.54
C ILE A 534 63.78 67.31 -40.71
N ASP A 535 64.49 67.38 -41.84
CA ASP A 535 64.01 68.09 -43.04
C ASP A 535 62.73 67.47 -43.61
N GLN A 536 62.67 66.13 -43.69
CA GLN A 536 61.49 65.43 -44.18
C GLN A 536 60.26 65.65 -43.29
N GLU A 537 60.42 65.60 -41.97
CA GLU A 537 59.33 65.80 -41.02
C GLU A 537 58.87 67.26 -40.97
N THR A 538 59.80 68.22 -40.95
CA THR A 538 59.46 69.66 -41.02
C THR A 538 58.74 70.02 -42.32
N GLN A 539 59.18 69.47 -43.46
CA GLN A 539 58.45 69.61 -44.72
C GLN A 539 57.06 68.98 -44.66
N THR A 540 56.89 67.87 -43.95
CA THR A 540 55.59 67.21 -43.77
C THR A 540 54.65 68.06 -42.92
N PHE A 541 55.12 68.60 -41.79
CA PHE A 541 54.35 69.55 -40.97
C PHE A 541 53.94 70.80 -41.76
N PHE A 542 54.86 71.36 -42.57
CA PHE A 542 54.59 72.51 -43.43
C PHE A 542 53.54 72.18 -44.52
N ARG A 543 53.68 71.03 -45.20
CA ARG A 543 52.70 70.57 -46.21
C ARG A 543 51.31 70.37 -45.60
N ASN A 544 51.23 69.86 -44.37
CA ASN A 544 49.96 69.67 -43.68
C ASN A 544 49.30 71.01 -43.34
N ILE A 545 50.05 71.98 -42.80
CA ILE A 545 49.55 73.34 -42.55
C ILE A 545 49.13 74.02 -43.85
N TYR A 546 49.93 73.93 -44.91
CA TYR A 546 49.63 74.53 -46.22
C TYR A 546 48.36 73.93 -46.87
N LYS A 547 48.08 72.64 -46.64
CA LYS A 547 46.84 72.01 -47.08
C LYS A 547 45.64 72.50 -46.26
N LEU A 548 45.81 72.69 -44.95
CA LEU A 548 44.77 73.18 -44.04
C LEU A 548 44.45 74.67 -44.27
N GLU A 549 45.42 75.49 -44.69
CA GLU A 549 45.20 76.89 -45.06
C GLU A 549 44.27 77.05 -46.27
N LYS A 550 44.22 76.04 -47.15
CA LYS A 550 43.36 76.00 -48.34
C LYS A 550 41.97 75.41 -48.09
N GLN A 551 41.72 74.88 -46.90
CA GLN A 551 40.46 74.28 -46.46
C GLN A 551 39.73 75.24 -45.53
#